data_AF-A0A239QV97-F1
#
_entry.id   AF-A0A239QV97-F1
#
_cell.length_a   1.000
_cell.length_b   1.000
_cell.length_c   1.000
_cell.angle_alpha   90.00
_cell.angle_beta   90.00
_cell.angle_gamma   90.00
#
_symmetry.space_group_name_H-M   'P 1'
#
loop_
_entity.id
_entity.type
_entity.pdbx_description
1 polymer ?
#
loop_
_entity_poly.entity_id
_entity_poly.type
_entity_poly.pdbx_seq_one_letter_code
_entity_poly.pdbx_strand_id
1 'polypeptide(L)'
;MDGDGVRPVRVPPYGSIQVPWAFRRTLRGVDAYEASVPARIAEIDVRIDAATAERVRETTRAIVEAETYSGHSLAVLEPFLLRTEAIASSRIEEEITTVDQLARAESGLKVSAKTRQVYASLTALRKLVDRASSGALSLDDILDAHRGLMEPDVTERHLAGQLRDQQNWIGGAAGHPVGAAHVPPPAALAPELMDDLVQTMKGSAEGLVESGVYAASVAASFIMVSNSMGVSFPSRRCRRLRW
;
A
#
# COMPACT_ATOMS: atom_id res chain seq x y z
N MET A 1 32.10 -22.96 -23.58
CA MET A 1 31.07 -21.98 -23.95
C MET A 1 30.30 -21.72 -22.68
N ASP A 2 30.63 -20.59 -22.07
CA ASP A 2 30.33 -20.28 -20.69
C ASP A 2 28.83 -20.11 -20.46
N GLY A 3 28.37 -20.66 -19.33
CA GLY A 3 27.01 -20.56 -18.88
C GLY A 3 26.65 -19.10 -18.63
N ASP A 4 25.61 -18.64 -19.32
CA ASP A 4 25.03 -17.32 -19.15
C ASP A 4 24.36 -17.27 -17.78
N GLY A 5 25.18 -16.98 -16.76
CA GLY A 5 24.77 -16.87 -15.37
C GLY A 5 23.89 -15.65 -15.19
N VAL A 6 22.59 -15.86 -15.34
CA VAL A 6 21.54 -14.86 -15.07
C VAL A 6 21.79 -14.26 -13.68
N ARG A 7 22.10 -12.97 -13.64
CA ARG A 7 22.17 -12.22 -12.38
C ARG A 7 20.74 -11.88 -11.96
N PRO A 8 20.30 -12.23 -10.73
CA PRO A 8 18.99 -11.86 -10.24
C PRO A 8 18.83 -10.33 -10.24
N VAL A 9 17.61 -9.86 -10.46
CA VAL A 9 17.24 -8.44 -10.26
C VAL A 9 17.77 -8.00 -8.90
N ARG A 10 18.70 -7.04 -8.90
CA ARG A 10 19.19 -6.44 -7.66
C ARG A 10 18.29 -5.29 -7.27
N VAL A 11 17.17 -5.61 -6.63
CA VAL A 11 16.50 -4.62 -5.79
C VAL A 11 17.43 -4.38 -4.59
N PRO A 12 17.87 -3.15 -4.33
CA PRO A 12 18.69 -2.87 -3.16
C PRO A 12 17.93 -3.30 -1.91
N PRO A 13 18.60 -3.93 -0.93
CA PRO A 13 17.95 -4.28 0.33
C PRO A 13 17.44 -2.99 1.00
N TYR A 14 16.37 -3.12 1.79
CA TYR A 14 15.99 -2.03 2.69
C TYR A 14 17.16 -1.74 3.64
N GLY A 15 17.39 -0.45 3.91
CA GLY A 15 18.35 0.01 4.90
C GLY A 15 17.72 0.11 6.28
N SER A 16 18.55 0.48 7.25
CA SER A 16 18.08 0.92 8.56
C SER A 16 18.83 2.16 9.01
N ILE A 17 18.16 2.99 9.79
CA ILE A 17 18.75 4.19 10.39
C ILE A 17 18.47 4.21 11.89
N GLN A 18 19.45 4.70 12.65
CA GLN A 18 19.29 4.97 14.07
C GLN A 18 18.63 6.33 14.26
N VAL A 19 17.50 6.34 14.94
CA VAL A 19 16.70 7.54 15.18
C VAL A 19 16.74 7.87 16.66
N PRO A 20 17.17 9.08 17.06
CA PRO A 20 17.15 9.49 18.46
C PRO A 20 15.74 9.43 19.04
N TRP A 21 15.59 8.84 20.22
CA TRP A 21 14.34 8.82 20.94
C TRP A 21 14.23 10.05 21.84
N ALA A 22 13.57 11.09 21.35
CA ALA A 22 13.39 12.34 22.08
C ALA A 22 12.18 12.33 23.05
N PHE A 23 11.32 11.30 23.01
CA PHE A 23 10.10 11.23 23.81
C PHE A 23 10.39 10.74 25.25
N ARG A 24 10.88 11.67 26.07
CA ARG A 24 11.37 11.43 27.45
C ARG A 24 10.33 10.96 28.47
N ARG A 25 9.04 10.83 28.12
CA ARG A 25 7.97 10.74 29.12
C ARG A 25 7.65 9.33 29.62
N THR A 26 8.15 8.26 28.98
CA THR A 26 7.69 6.89 29.28
C THR A 26 8.78 5.86 29.61
N LEU A 27 10.04 6.02 29.21
CA LEU A 27 11.09 5.04 29.51
C LEU A 27 12.44 5.72 29.81
N ARG A 28 13.00 5.42 30.99
CA ARG A 28 14.41 5.77 31.29
C ARG A 28 15.32 4.77 30.58
N GLY A 29 16.39 5.25 29.96
CA GLY A 29 17.44 4.40 29.38
C GLY A 29 17.21 3.97 27.93
N VAL A 30 16.32 4.65 27.19
CA VAL A 30 16.22 4.46 25.74
C VAL A 30 16.51 5.78 25.04
N ASP A 31 17.64 5.82 24.33
CA ASP A 31 18.17 7.03 23.68
C ASP A 31 17.95 7.01 22.16
N ALA A 32 17.72 5.84 21.56
CA ALA A 32 17.49 5.68 20.13
C ALA A 32 16.71 4.39 19.81
N TYR A 33 16.18 4.32 18.59
CA TYR A 33 15.61 3.11 18.00
C TYR A 33 16.04 2.96 16.55
N GLU A 34 16.00 1.72 16.06
CA GLU A 34 16.28 1.40 14.66
C GLU A 34 14.98 1.47 13.85
N ALA A 35 14.99 2.22 12.76
CA ALA A 35 13.90 2.32 11.80
C ALA A 35 14.33 1.76 10.45
N SER A 36 13.48 0.95 9.82
CA SER A 36 13.72 0.43 8.47
C SER A 36 13.41 1.51 7.43
N VAL A 37 14.26 1.66 6.42
CA VAL A 37 14.10 2.62 5.32
C VAL A 37 14.11 1.84 4.00
N PRO A 38 13.05 1.91 3.18
CA PRO A 38 13.04 1.24 1.89
C PRO A 38 14.11 1.85 0.96
N ALA A 39 14.59 1.04 0.02
CA ALA A 39 15.44 1.55 -1.05
C ALA A 39 14.65 2.53 -1.92
N ARG A 40 15.35 3.53 -2.48
CA ARG A 40 14.76 4.38 -3.53
C ARG A 40 14.62 3.56 -4.80
N ILE A 41 13.41 3.55 -5.35
CA ILE A 41 13.02 2.67 -6.45
C ILE A 41 12.76 3.43 -7.76
N ALA A 42 12.70 4.77 -7.75
CA ALA A 42 12.48 5.57 -8.96
C ALA A 42 13.62 5.46 -9.97
N GLU A 43 14.85 5.28 -9.50
CA GLU A 43 16.06 5.25 -10.35
C GLU A 43 16.59 3.82 -10.58
N ILE A 44 15.88 2.78 -10.11
CA ILE A 44 16.33 1.39 -10.28
C ILE A 44 16.10 0.94 -11.72
N ASP A 45 17.19 0.57 -12.40
CA ASP A 45 17.18 -0.18 -13.66
C ASP A 45 16.85 -1.66 -13.39
N VAL A 46 15.59 -2.04 -13.56
CA VAL A 46 15.11 -3.42 -13.36
C VAL A 46 15.36 -4.24 -14.62
N ARG A 47 16.47 -4.99 -14.61
CA ARG A 47 16.77 -5.93 -15.70
C ARG A 47 16.19 -7.30 -15.42
N ILE A 48 15.16 -7.67 -16.18
CA ILE A 48 14.58 -9.02 -16.15
C ILE A 48 15.25 -9.94 -17.17
N ASP A 49 15.35 -11.24 -16.86
CA ASP A 49 15.85 -12.22 -17.80
C ASP A 49 14.85 -12.52 -18.93
N ALA A 50 15.33 -13.15 -20.01
CA ALA A 50 14.51 -13.43 -21.18
C ALA A 50 13.29 -14.32 -20.87
N ALA A 51 13.43 -15.26 -19.93
CA ALA A 51 12.34 -16.16 -19.54
C ALA A 51 11.23 -15.40 -18.79
N THR A 52 11.61 -14.46 -17.93
CA THR A 52 10.69 -13.58 -17.19
C THR A 52 10.02 -12.62 -18.16
N ALA A 53 10.79 -12.00 -19.08
CA ALA A 53 10.24 -11.13 -20.11
C ALA A 53 9.21 -11.85 -21.01
N GLU A 54 9.43 -13.13 -21.35
CA GLU A 54 8.44 -13.93 -22.07
C GLU A 54 7.15 -14.14 -21.25
N ARG A 55 7.27 -14.53 -19.97
CA ARG A 55 6.09 -14.73 -19.11
C ARG A 55 5.27 -13.45 -18.97
N VAL A 56 5.93 -12.29 -18.85
CA VAL A 56 5.17 -11.04 -18.76
C VAL A 56 4.49 -10.73 -20.08
N ARG A 57 5.17 -10.90 -21.23
CA ARG A 57 4.53 -10.72 -22.55
C ARG A 57 3.31 -11.63 -22.74
N GLU A 58 3.42 -12.90 -22.34
CA GLU A 58 2.31 -13.87 -22.38
C GLU A 58 1.15 -13.41 -21.48
N THR A 59 1.45 -12.98 -20.26
CA THR A 59 0.45 -12.49 -19.30
C THR A 59 -0.24 -11.21 -19.80
N THR A 60 0.53 -10.25 -20.30
CA THR A 60 0.00 -9.00 -20.88
C THR A 60 -0.92 -9.31 -22.06
N ARG A 61 -0.54 -10.24 -22.94
CA ARG A 61 -1.40 -10.67 -24.04
C ARG A 61 -2.70 -11.28 -23.54
N ALA A 62 -2.64 -12.16 -22.53
CA ALA A 62 -3.82 -12.78 -21.94
C ALA A 62 -4.77 -11.74 -21.31
N ILE A 63 -4.23 -10.71 -20.65
CA ILE A 63 -5.02 -9.60 -20.08
C ILE A 63 -5.72 -8.83 -21.19
N VAL A 64 -4.98 -8.39 -22.23
CA VAL A 64 -5.55 -7.64 -23.36
C VAL A 64 -6.60 -8.45 -24.10
N GLU A 65 -6.35 -9.75 -24.31
CA GLU A 65 -7.31 -10.66 -24.94
C GLU A 65 -8.59 -10.79 -24.10
N ALA A 66 -8.46 -10.95 -22.77
CA ALA A 66 -9.61 -11.01 -21.87
C ALA A 66 -10.43 -9.71 -21.89
N GLU A 67 -9.77 -8.54 -21.87
CA GLU A 67 -10.42 -7.23 -21.97
C GLU A 67 -11.14 -7.05 -23.31
N THR A 68 -10.50 -7.45 -24.41
CA THR A 68 -11.05 -7.32 -25.77
C THR A 68 -12.25 -8.23 -25.99
N TYR A 69 -12.15 -9.51 -25.59
CA TYR A 69 -13.24 -10.48 -25.76
C TYR A 69 -14.44 -10.19 -24.87
N SER A 70 -14.20 -9.55 -23.74
CA SER A 70 -15.20 -9.45 -22.68
C SER A 70 -15.66 -8.01 -22.45
N GLY A 71 -15.24 -7.03 -23.26
CA GLY A 71 -15.39 -5.59 -22.96
C GLY A 71 -16.73 -5.15 -22.36
N HIS A 72 -17.87 -5.47 -22.99
CA HIS A 72 -19.18 -5.12 -22.44
C HIS A 72 -19.63 -6.00 -21.25
N SER A 73 -19.12 -7.23 -21.15
CA SER A 73 -19.49 -8.19 -20.10
C SER A 73 -18.67 -7.98 -18.81
N LEU A 74 -17.37 -7.64 -18.93
CA LEU A 74 -16.49 -7.34 -17.81
C LEU A 74 -16.85 -6.03 -17.12
N ALA A 75 -17.26 -5.00 -17.86
CA ALA A 75 -17.76 -3.76 -17.24
C ALA A 75 -18.98 -4.02 -16.33
N VAL A 76 -19.82 -5.01 -16.67
CA VAL A 76 -20.96 -5.43 -15.82
C VAL A 76 -20.49 -6.24 -14.60
N LEU A 77 -19.38 -6.98 -14.73
CA LEU A 77 -18.81 -7.80 -13.65
C LEU A 77 -17.85 -7.03 -12.74
N GLU A 78 -17.30 -5.90 -13.19
CA GLU A 78 -16.32 -5.09 -12.46
C GLU A 78 -16.78 -4.76 -11.03
N PRO A 79 -18.03 -4.31 -10.79
CA PRO A 79 -18.49 -4.08 -9.42
C PRO A 79 -18.49 -5.35 -8.57
N PHE A 80 -18.73 -6.52 -9.16
CA PHE A 80 -18.70 -7.80 -8.45
C PHE A 80 -17.27 -8.26 -8.17
N LEU A 81 -16.37 -8.17 -9.14
CA LEU A 81 -14.97 -8.52 -9.00
C LEU A 81 -14.28 -7.68 -7.92
N LEU A 82 -14.52 -6.36 -7.94
CA LEU A 82 -14.00 -5.46 -6.92
C LEU A 82 -14.57 -5.75 -5.52
N ARG A 83 -15.85 -6.13 -5.42
CA ARG A 83 -16.44 -6.56 -4.13
C ARG A 83 -15.83 -7.87 -3.63
N THR A 84 -15.58 -8.85 -4.51
CA THR A 84 -14.93 -10.10 -4.10
C THR A 84 -13.49 -9.88 -3.67
N GLU A 85 -12.77 -8.99 -4.35
CA GLU A 85 -11.41 -8.60 -3.96
C GLU A 85 -11.42 -7.85 -2.62
N ALA A 86 -12.33 -6.90 -2.42
CA ALA A 86 -12.47 -6.19 -1.16
C ALA A 86 -12.77 -7.14 0.00
N ILE A 87 -13.61 -8.17 -0.19
CA ILE A 87 -13.90 -9.21 0.81
C ILE A 87 -12.69 -10.11 1.06
N ALA A 88 -11.94 -10.46 0.02
CA ALA A 88 -10.72 -11.28 0.14
C ALA A 88 -9.63 -10.52 0.90
N SER A 89 -9.40 -9.25 0.54
CA SER A 89 -8.46 -8.34 1.18
C SER A 89 -8.83 -8.08 2.65
N SER A 90 -10.11 -7.82 2.94
CA SER A 90 -10.57 -7.57 4.31
C SER A 90 -10.49 -8.81 5.22
N ARG A 91 -10.51 -10.02 4.64
CA ARG A 91 -10.32 -11.28 5.39
C ARG A 91 -8.89 -11.41 5.92
N ILE A 92 -7.90 -10.89 5.19
CA ILE A 92 -6.49 -10.86 5.63
C ILE A 92 -6.34 -9.94 6.85
N GLU A 93 -7.10 -8.84 6.89
CA GLU A 93 -7.10 -7.83 7.96
C GLU A 93 -8.09 -8.12 9.12
N GLU A 94 -8.66 -9.32 9.19
CA GLU A 94 -9.68 -9.74 10.19
C GLU A 94 -10.99 -8.90 10.19
N GLU A 95 -11.26 -8.17 9.10
CA GLU A 95 -12.47 -7.38 8.86
C GLU A 95 -13.48 -8.15 8.00
N ILE A 96 -14.15 -9.13 8.61
CA ILE A 96 -15.11 -9.99 7.90
C ILE A 96 -16.37 -9.19 7.52
N THR A 97 -16.68 -9.11 6.22
CA THR A 97 -17.91 -8.56 5.63
C THR A 97 -18.48 -9.53 4.59
N THR A 98 -19.80 -9.54 4.41
CA THR A 98 -20.49 -10.33 3.37
C THR A 98 -20.88 -9.46 2.18
N VAL A 99 -21.12 -10.09 1.03
CA VAL A 99 -21.59 -9.39 -0.19
C VAL A 99 -22.89 -8.61 0.07
N ASP A 100 -23.84 -9.20 0.81
CA ASP A 100 -25.09 -8.54 1.20
C ASP A 100 -24.83 -7.27 2.02
N GLN A 101 -23.97 -7.34 3.04
CA GLN A 101 -23.66 -6.18 3.87
C GLN A 101 -23.00 -5.06 3.07
N LEU A 102 -22.14 -5.42 2.11
CA LEU A 102 -21.50 -4.45 1.23
C LEU A 102 -22.50 -3.79 0.27
N ALA A 103 -23.44 -4.55 -0.31
CA ALA A 103 -24.52 -4.02 -1.14
C ALA A 103 -25.46 -3.09 -0.36
N ARG A 104 -25.74 -3.42 0.90
CA ARG A 104 -26.50 -2.55 1.83
C ARG A 104 -25.76 -1.24 2.09
N ALA A 105 -24.43 -1.29 2.29
CA ALA A 105 -23.61 -0.10 2.48
C ALA A 105 -23.63 0.83 1.26
N GLU A 106 -23.49 0.27 0.05
CA GLU A 106 -23.59 0.99 -1.22
C GLU A 106 -24.96 1.67 -1.39
N SER A 107 -26.03 1.03 -0.93
CA SER A 107 -27.40 1.57 -0.97
C SER A 107 -27.68 2.61 0.13
N GLY A 108 -26.67 3.02 0.91
CA GLY A 108 -26.81 3.98 2.00
C GLY A 108 -27.55 3.43 3.24
N LEU A 109 -27.76 2.12 3.33
CA LEU A 109 -28.43 1.50 4.46
C LEU A 109 -27.50 1.40 5.68
N LYS A 110 -28.11 1.29 6.86
CA LYS A 110 -27.36 1.11 8.11
C LYS A 110 -26.65 -0.26 8.13
N VAL A 111 -25.33 -0.21 8.27
CA VAL A 111 -24.44 -1.37 8.36
C VAL A 111 -23.50 -1.28 9.56
N SER A 112 -22.73 -2.34 9.82
CA SER A 112 -21.72 -2.35 10.90
C SER A 112 -20.56 -1.37 10.62
N ALA A 113 -19.80 -1.01 11.65
CA ALA A 113 -18.59 -0.17 11.48
C ALA A 113 -17.56 -0.86 10.57
N LYS A 114 -17.34 -2.17 10.75
CA LYS A 114 -16.46 -2.97 9.89
C LYS A 114 -16.89 -2.93 8.42
N THR A 115 -18.19 -3.08 8.16
CA THR A 115 -18.72 -3.01 6.79
C THR A 115 -18.55 -1.63 6.18
N ARG A 116 -18.72 -0.55 6.95
CA ARG A 116 -18.41 0.81 6.46
C ARG A 116 -16.94 0.95 6.10
N GLN A 117 -16.04 0.38 6.89
CA GLN A 117 -14.61 0.42 6.63
C GLN A 117 -14.24 -0.33 5.33
N VAL A 118 -14.75 -1.54 5.15
CA VAL A 118 -14.57 -2.31 3.90
C VAL A 118 -15.16 -1.57 2.69
N TYR A 119 -16.33 -0.94 2.84
CA TYR A 119 -16.94 -0.14 1.78
C TYR A 119 -16.11 1.11 1.41
N ALA A 120 -15.57 1.80 2.40
CA ALA A 120 -14.69 2.95 2.19
C ALA A 120 -13.40 2.56 1.46
N SER A 121 -12.82 1.40 1.80
CA SER A 121 -11.67 0.83 1.08
C SER A 121 -11.97 0.53 -0.37
N LEU A 122 -13.10 -0.14 -0.65
CA LEU A 122 -13.57 -0.37 -2.01
C LEU A 122 -13.73 0.94 -2.80
N THR A 123 -14.29 1.96 -2.16
CA THR A 123 -14.50 3.28 -2.78
C THR A 123 -13.17 4.00 -3.06
N ALA A 124 -12.23 3.94 -2.13
CA ALA A 124 -10.88 4.49 -2.30
C ALA A 124 -10.13 3.78 -3.44
N LEU A 125 -10.21 2.45 -3.52
CA LEU A 125 -9.61 1.67 -4.60
C LEU A 125 -10.21 2.03 -5.97
N ARG A 126 -11.54 2.06 -6.09
CA ARG A 126 -12.24 2.49 -7.33
C ARG A 126 -11.75 3.84 -7.80
N LYS A 127 -11.68 4.81 -6.88
CA LYS A 127 -11.21 6.16 -7.18
C LYS A 127 -9.77 6.18 -7.71
N LEU A 128 -8.86 5.37 -7.15
CA LEU A 128 -7.49 5.27 -7.65
C LEU A 128 -7.43 4.62 -9.04
N VAL A 129 -8.22 3.56 -9.28
CA VAL A 129 -8.31 2.91 -10.59
C VAL A 129 -8.84 3.87 -11.66
N ASP A 130 -9.90 4.62 -11.35
CA ASP A 130 -10.48 5.63 -12.25
C ASP A 130 -9.46 6.72 -12.60
N ARG A 131 -8.71 7.20 -11.60
CA ARG A 131 -7.66 8.20 -11.79
C ARG A 131 -6.52 7.66 -12.65
N ALA A 132 -6.04 6.46 -12.34
CA ALA A 132 -4.98 5.78 -13.09
C ALA A 132 -5.37 5.55 -14.56
N SER A 133 -6.65 5.31 -14.83
CA SER A 133 -7.18 5.16 -16.20
C SER A 133 -7.14 6.47 -17.01
N SER A 134 -7.05 7.62 -16.33
CA SER A 134 -6.99 8.95 -16.97
C SER A 134 -5.57 9.54 -17.06
N GLY A 135 -4.58 8.89 -16.45
CA GLY A 135 -3.20 9.37 -16.41
C GLY A 135 -2.44 8.83 -15.21
N ALA A 136 -1.19 9.27 -15.04
CA ALA A 136 -0.38 8.83 -13.92
C ALA A 136 -0.88 9.39 -12.58
N LEU A 137 -0.89 8.54 -11.55
CA LEU A 137 -1.30 8.91 -10.20
C LEU A 137 -0.33 9.92 -9.59
N SER A 138 -0.88 10.89 -8.85
CA SER A 138 -0.13 11.84 -8.03
C SER A 138 -0.21 11.48 -6.54
N LEU A 139 0.64 12.11 -5.71
CA LEU A 139 0.52 12.02 -4.25
C LEU A 139 -0.84 12.54 -3.77
N ASP A 140 -1.37 13.60 -4.40
CA ASP A 140 -2.67 14.16 -4.04
C ASP A 140 -3.81 13.16 -4.29
N ASP A 141 -3.74 12.37 -5.38
CA ASP A 141 -4.72 11.31 -5.64
C ASP A 141 -4.69 10.23 -4.54
N ILE A 142 -3.48 9.85 -4.09
CA ILE A 142 -3.30 8.89 -2.99
C ILE A 142 -3.85 9.45 -1.68
N LEU A 143 -3.56 10.70 -1.36
CA LEU A 143 -4.07 11.36 -0.14
C LEU A 143 -5.59 11.55 -0.19
N ASP A 144 -6.15 11.85 -1.36
CA ASP A 144 -7.59 11.98 -1.54
C ASP A 144 -8.33 10.64 -1.44
N ALA A 145 -7.72 9.54 -1.90
CA ALA A 145 -8.21 8.18 -1.66
C ALA A 145 -8.09 7.79 -0.18
N HIS A 146 -6.95 8.10 0.45
CA HIS A 146 -6.71 7.88 1.88
C HIS A 146 -7.74 8.60 2.74
N ARG A 147 -8.13 9.82 2.35
CA ARG A 147 -9.18 10.57 3.05
C ARG A 147 -10.50 9.81 3.10
N GLY A 148 -10.94 9.28 1.95
CA GLY A 148 -12.17 8.50 1.85
C GLY A 148 -12.11 7.21 2.68
N LEU A 149 -10.96 6.54 2.68
CA LEU A 149 -10.72 5.32 3.45
C LEU A 149 -10.80 5.53 4.97
N MET A 150 -10.28 6.66 5.47
CA MET A 150 -10.18 6.93 6.91
C MET A 150 -11.42 7.61 7.51
N GLU A 151 -12.27 8.21 6.68
CA GLU A 151 -13.46 8.96 7.14
C GLU A 151 -14.40 8.16 8.07
N PRO A 152 -14.66 6.85 7.87
CA PRO A 152 -15.52 6.08 8.76
C PRO A 152 -14.92 5.77 10.14
N ASP A 153 -13.59 5.83 10.28
CA ASP A 153 -12.90 5.56 11.54
C ASP A 153 -12.90 6.81 12.42
N VAL A 154 -13.81 6.85 13.39
CA VAL A 154 -13.95 7.97 14.32
C VAL A 154 -12.68 8.27 15.13
N THR A 155 -11.79 7.29 15.30
CA THR A 155 -10.55 7.44 16.07
C THR A 155 -9.41 7.96 15.22
N GLU A 156 -9.37 7.64 13.94
CA GLU A 156 -8.25 7.99 13.05
C GLU A 156 -8.62 8.98 11.94
N ARG A 157 -9.90 9.36 11.77
CA ARG A 157 -10.36 10.33 10.74
C ARG A 157 -9.64 11.68 10.75
N HIS A 158 -9.03 12.07 11.87
CA HIS A 158 -8.27 13.31 11.96
C HIS A 158 -6.97 13.27 11.13
N LEU A 159 -6.49 12.08 10.78
CA LEU A 159 -5.33 11.83 9.93
C LEU A 159 -5.70 11.60 8.46
N ALA A 160 -7.00 11.65 8.14
CA ALA A 160 -7.52 11.39 6.81
C ALA A 160 -6.87 12.29 5.77
N GLY A 161 -6.29 11.67 4.73
CA GLY A 161 -5.63 12.37 3.62
C GLY A 161 -4.39 13.17 4.00
N GLN A 162 -3.69 12.77 5.06
CA GLN A 162 -2.43 13.37 5.48
C GLN A 162 -1.35 12.31 5.63
N LEU A 163 -0.10 12.69 5.36
CA LEU A 163 1.05 11.90 5.78
C LEU A 163 1.20 12.01 7.30
N ARG A 164 1.69 10.97 7.96
CA ARG A 164 1.87 11.02 9.42
C ARG A 164 2.94 12.04 9.79
N ASP A 165 2.76 12.66 10.94
CA ASP A 165 3.72 13.57 11.57
C ASP A 165 4.48 12.90 12.73
N GLN A 166 4.10 11.68 13.10
CA GLN A 166 4.61 10.95 14.26
C GLN A 166 5.09 9.54 13.92
N GLN A 167 5.95 9.00 14.79
CA GLN A 167 6.43 7.63 14.65
C GLN A 167 5.37 6.61 15.08
N ASN A 168 5.14 5.61 14.24
CA ASN A 168 4.40 4.39 14.55
C ASN A 168 5.30 3.15 14.51
N TRP A 169 4.79 2.01 14.99
CA TRP A 169 5.50 0.73 14.96
C TRP A 169 4.52 -0.46 15.07
N ILE A 170 4.99 -1.64 14.69
CA ILE A 170 4.21 -2.90 14.71
C ILE A 170 4.76 -3.82 15.79
N GLY A 171 3.89 -4.27 16.69
CA GLY A 171 4.26 -5.16 17.81
C GLY A 171 4.98 -4.42 18.94
N GLY A 172 5.60 -5.17 19.85
CA GLY A 172 6.30 -4.60 21.01
C GLY A 172 5.39 -3.95 22.06
N ALA A 173 6.03 -3.23 22.99
CA ALA A 173 5.36 -2.57 24.11
C ALA A 173 4.57 -1.32 23.68
N ALA A 174 3.55 -0.98 24.47
CA ALA A 174 2.85 0.29 24.32
C ALA A 174 3.73 1.44 24.81
N GLY A 175 3.99 2.43 23.95
CA GLY A 175 4.71 3.67 24.30
C GLY A 175 6.14 3.81 23.78
N HIS A 176 6.73 2.80 23.13
CA HIS A 176 8.06 2.92 22.49
C HIS A 176 8.28 1.87 21.38
N PRO A 177 8.98 2.20 20.28
CA PRO A 177 9.33 1.27 19.19
C PRO A 177 10.39 0.20 19.53
N VAL A 178 10.92 0.13 20.76
CA VAL A 178 12.03 -0.80 21.08
C VAL A 178 11.46 -2.18 21.32
N GLY A 179 12.05 -3.18 20.66
CA GLY A 179 11.51 -4.54 20.63
C GLY A 179 10.21 -4.65 19.80
N ALA A 180 9.87 -3.64 19.00
CA ALA A 180 8.85 -3.78 17.98
C ALA A 180 9.31 -4.79 16.92
N ALA A 181 8.35 -5.54 16.36
CA ALA A 181 8.63 -6.47 15.27
C ALA A 181 9.04 -5.72 13.99
N HIS A 182 8.53 -4.51 13.82
CA HIS A 182 8.91 -3.62 12.73
C HIS A 182 8.70 -2.16 13.11
N VAL A 183 9.64 -1.31 12.72
CA VAL A 183 9.55 0.14 12.84
C VAL A 183 9.70 0.73 11.43
N PRO A 184 8.64 1.31 10.85
CA PRO A 184 8.71 1.96 9.54
C PRO A 184 9.63 3.20 9.59
N PRO A 185 9.92 3.84 8.44
CA PRO A 185 10.80 5.01 8.38
C PRO A 185 10.42 6.10 9.40
N PRO A 186 11.28 7.09 9.69
CA PRO A 186 10.87 8.31 10.37
C PRO A 186 9.78 9.07 9.63
N ALA A 187 8.91 9.77 10.36
CA ALA A 187 7.81 10.54 9.77
C ALA A 187 8.32 11.61 8.78
N ALA A 188 9.47 12.22 9.09
CA ALA A 188 10.12 13.21 8.25
C ALA A 188 10.55 12.69 6.88
N LEU A 189 10.76 11.38 6.72
CA LEU A 189 11.11 10.77 5.42
C LEU A 189 9.87 10.40 4.59
N ALA A 190 8.67 10.42 5.18
CA ALA A 190 7.46 9.99 4.46
C ALA A 190 7.19 10.79 3.16
N PRO A 191 7.36 12.13 3.11
CA PRO A 191 7.12 12.89 1.88
C PRO A 191 8.05 12.48 0.73
N GLU A 192 9.36 12.36 0.98
CA GLU A 192 10.32 12.02 -0.09
C GLU A 192 10.18 10.57 -0.57
N LEU A 193 9.84 9.64 0.33
CA LEU A 193 9.62 8.24 -0.03
C LEU A 193 8.32 8.05 -0.82
N MET A 194 7.29 8.85 -0.52
CA MET A 194 6.05 8.85 -1.31
C MET A 194 6.23 9.49 -2.69
N ASP A 195 7.07 10.52 -2.81
CA ASP A 195 7.40 11.07 -4.13
C ASP A 195 8.18 10.06 -4.97
N ASP A 196 9.21 9.39 -4.41
CA ASP A 196 9.95 8.31 -5.09
C ASP A 196 8.99 7.22 -5.62
N LEU A 197 8.04 6.78 -4.78
CA LEU A 197 6.99 5.83 -5.17
C LEU A 197 6.12 6.34 -6.33
N VAL A 198 5.71 7.61 -6.30
CA VAL A 198 4.90 8.23 -7.35
C VAL A 198 5.67 8.36 -8.66
N GLN A 199 6.97 8.69 -8.61
CA GLN A 199 7.82 8.75 -9.81
C GLN A 199 7.98 7.36 -10.44
N THR A 200 8.22 6.34 -9.63
CA THR A 200 8.21 4.94 -10.03
C THR A 200 6.94 4.57 -10.78
N MET A 201 5.75 4.90 -10.25
CA MET A 201 4.47 4.58 -10.90
C MET A 201 4.26 5.29 -12.25
N LYS A 202 4.82 6.50 -12.44
CA LYS A 202 4.74 7.24 -13.71
C LYS A 202 5.52 6.55 -14.83
N GLY A 203 6.73 6.08 -14.53
CA GLY A 203 7.60 5.41 -15.52
C GLY A 203 7.11 4.03 -15.97
N SER A 204 6.23 3.40 -15.18
CA SER A 204 5.72 2.05 -15.48
C SER A 204 4.65 2.00 -16.58
N ALA A 205 4.04 3.12 -16.96
CA ALA A 205 2.94 3.16 -17.92
C ALA A 205 3.35 2.78 -19.36
N GLU A 206 4.61 3.03 -19.74
CA GLU A 206 5.16 2.59 -21.04
C GLU A 206 5.72 1.15 -20.98
N GLY A 207 5.74 0.53 -19.80
CA GLY A 207 6.44 -0.72 -19.49
C GLY A 207 5.62 -1.72 -18.67
N LEU A 208 4.35 -1.94 -19.03
CA LEU A 208 3.47 -2.96 -18.44
C LEU A 208 4.06 -4.41 -18.46
N VAL A 209 5.22 -4.60 -19.11
CA VAL A 209 5.94 -5.86 -19.28
C VAL A 209 6.99 -6.13 -18.17
N GLU A 210 7.22 -5.21 -17.22
CA GLU A 210 8.09 -5.42 -16.03
C GLU A 210 7.30 -5.52 -14.70
N SER A 211 5.97 -5.57 -14.84
CA SER A 211 4.98 -5.27 -13.80
C SER A 211 5.05 -6.12 -12.54
N GLY A 212 5.48 -7.39 -12.56
CA GLY A 212 5.46 -8.23 -11.36
C GLY A 212 6.52 -7.85 -10.32
N VAL A 213 7.77 -7.64 -10.74
CA VAL A 213 8.88 -7.28 -9.84
C VAL A 213 8.76 -5.82 -9.42
N TYR A 214 8.33 -4.96 -10.36
CA TYR A 214 8.09 -3.55 -10.08
C TYR A 214 6.88 -3.39 -9.15
N ALA A 215 5.76 -4.07 -9.39
CA ALA A 215 4.62 -4.06 -8.48
C ALA A 215 4.95 -4.69 -7.12
N ALA A 216 5.78 -5.73 -7.05
CA ALA A 216 6.23 -6.27 -5.77
C ALA A 216 7.12 -5.28 -5.01
N SER A 217 8.01 -4.56 -5.71
CA SER A 217 8.88 -3.54 -5.12
C SER A 217 8.10 -2.30 -4.69
N VAL A 218 7.15 -1.87 -5.53
CA VAL A 218 6.16 -0.83 -5.26
C VAL A 218 5.26 -1.23 -4.10
N ALA A 219 4.76 -2.46 -4.05
CA ALA A 219 3.92 -2.94 -2.97
C ALA A 219 4.70 -3.10 -1.67
N ALA A 220 5.94 -3.59 -1.70
CA ALA A 220 6.79 -3.66 -0.50
C ALA A 220 7.15 -2.26 0.01
N SER A 221 7.55 -1.35 -0.88
CA SER A 221 7.84 0.04 -0.55
C SER A 221 6.58 0.75 -0.07
N PHE A 222 5.45 0.55 -0.75
CA PHE A 222 4.15 1.06 -0.32
C PHE A 222 3.75 0.44 0.99
N ILE A 223 3.94 -0.83 1.31
CA ILE A 223 3.59 -1.37 2.64
C ILE A 223 4.48 -0.73 3.72
N MET A 224 5.79 -0.59 3.47
CA MET A 224 6.71 0.09 4.40
C MET A 224 6.38 1.58 4.59
N VAL A 225 5.92 2.26 3.53
CA VAL A 225 5.58 3.70 3.50
C VAL A 225 4.08 3.96 3.75
N SER A 226 3.19 3.00 3.63
CA SER A 226 1.75 3.11 3.90
C SER A 226 1.47 2.79 5.37
N ASN A 227 2.26 1.88 5.95
CA ASN A 227 2.50 1.93 7.39
C ASN A 227 2.99 3.34 7.81
N SER A 228 3.57 4.14 6.90
CA SER A 228 3.89 5.56 7.15
C SER A 228 2.75 6.57 6.89
N MET A 229 1.61 6.19 6.33
CA MET A 229 0.41 7.06 6.23
C MET A 229 -0.60 6.78 7.35
N GLY A 230 -0.32 5.81 8.23
CA GLY A 230 -1.29 5.39 9.21
C GLY A 230 -2.46 4.62 8.63
N VAL A 231 -2.30 4.07 7.41
CA VAL A 231 -3.31 3.23 6.73
C VAL A 231 -3.26 1.78 7.18
N SER A 232 -2.58 1.50 8.29
CA SER A 232 -2.85 0.26 8.99
C SER A 232 -4.32 0.34 9.37
N PHE A 233 -5.17 -0.40 8.64
CA PHE A 233 -6.53 -0.74 9.07
C PHE A 233 -6.49 -1.00 10.58
N PRO A 234 -7.52 -0.58 11.35
CA PRO A 234 -7.52 -0.54 12.81
C PRO A 234 -7.28 -1.93 13.41
N SER A 235 -6.05 -2.37 13.35
CA SER A 235 -5.57 -3.65 13.82
C SER A 235 -4.89 -3.34 15.13
N ARG A 236 -5.17 -4.17 16.14
CA ARG A 236 -4.61 -4.05 17.49
C ARG A 236 -3.07 -4.17 17.52
N ARG A 237 -2.42 -4.33 16.36
CA ARG A 237 -0.99 -4.59 16.18
C ARG A 237 -0.19 -3.32 15.88
N CYS A 238 -0.80 -2.29 15.28
CA CYS A 238 -0.11 -1.04 14.97
C CYS A 238 -0.27 -0.07 16.16
N ARG A 239 0.85 0.36 16.73
CA ARG A 239 0.90 1.26 17.90
C ARG A 239 1.49 2.61 17.49
N ARG A 240 1.00 3.67 18.12
CA ARG A 240 1.46 5.05 17.96
C ARG A 240 1.59 5.71 19.33
N LEU A 241 2.39 6.77 19.40
CA LEU A 241 2.28 7.72 20.49
C LEU A 241 0.91 8.39 20.41
N ARG A 242 0.10 8.27 21.45
CA ARG A 242 -1.10 9.10 21.65
C ARG A 242 -0.69 10.24 22.58
N TRP A 243 -0.96 11.47 22.16
CA TRP A 243 -0.84 12.65 23.01
C TRP A 243 -1.91 12.64 24.11
#